data_AF-A0A2V5XFX9-F1
#
_entry.id   AF-A0A2V5XFX9-F1
#
_cell.length_a   1.000
_cell.length_b   1.000
_cell.length_c   1.000
_cell.angle_alpha   90.00
_cell.angle_beta   90.00
_cell.angle_gamma   90.00
#
_symmetry.space_group_name_H-M   'P 1'
#
loop_
_entity.id
_entity.type
_entity.pdbx_description
1 polymer ?
#
loop_
_entity_poly.entity_id
_entity_poly.type
_entity_poly.pdbx_seq_one_letter_code
_entity_poly.pdbx_strand_id
1 'polypeptide(L)'
;MPSKEKILSLYEPDVQVIVRHKAGAEVEFGNTLLMGESRQGVILDWELFKEVAPNDARLVSRSLQRVEQNLAIHVAAVAADRGFDSESNQQLLKERKTYNGICPRSVKELKQRKRSWKFTGLQRRRSQCEGRIGIVKNNFLGQPLRSKGFASRELAVSWAVLTHNLWVFARLPQRKARARSQSMAQALAA
;
A
#
# COMPACT_ATOMS: atom_id res chain seq x y z
N MET A 1 -17.37 -28.36 -5.10
CA MET A 1 -16.34 -28.39 -4.04
C MET A 1 -15.99 -26.98 -3.62
N PRO A 2 -15.93 -26.69 -2.31
CA PRO A 2 -15.47 -25.40 -1.79
C PRO A 2 -14.07 -25.06 -2.30
N SER A 3 -13.78 -23.79 -2.56
CA SER A 3 -12.47 -23.36 -3.10
C SER A 3 -11.28 -23.75 -2.22
N LYS A 4 -11.51 -23.97 -0.92
CA LYS A 4 -10.48 -24.32 0.07
C LYS A 4 -9.92 -25.73 -0.07
N GLU A 5 -10.61 -26.62 -0.79
CA GLU A 5 -10.23 -28.04 -0.94
C GLU A 5 -9.52 -28.32 -2.28
N LYS A 6 -9.35 -27.29 -3.12
CA LYS A 6 -8.75 -27.44 -4.45
C LYS A 6 -7.23 -27.24 -4.38
N ILE A 7 -6.48 -28.27 -4.76
CA ILE A 7 -5.04 -28.14 -5.05
C ILE A 7 -4.90 -27.38 -6.38
N LEU A 8 -4.43 -26.14 -6.33
CA LEU A 8 -4.30 -25.28 -7.52
C LEU A 8 -3.00 -25.56 -8.30
N SER A 9 -1.98 -26.07 -7.63
CA SER A 9 -0.71 -26.49 -8.22
C SER A 9 -0.07 -27.57 -7.38
N LEU A 10 0.43 -28.62 -8.03
CA LEU A 10 1.20 -29.68 -7.38
C LEU A 10 2.57 -29.18 -6.89
N TYR A 11 3.12 -28.14 -7.53
CA TYR A 11 4.44 -27.59 -7.25
C TYR A 11 4.40 -26.33 -6.38
N GLU A 12 3.23 -25.67 -6.29
CA GLU A 12 3.04 -24.41 -5.57
C GLU A 12 1.79 -24.49 -4.69
N PRO A 13 1.82 -25.25 -3.57
CA PRO A 13 0.64 -25.54 -2.75
C PRO A 13 0.05 -24.29 -2.08
N ASP A 14 0.86 -23.24 -1.91
CA ASP A 14 0.47 -21.99 -1.22
C ASP A 14 -0.06 -20.90 -2.18
N VAL A 15 -0.26 -21.21 -3.45
CA VAL A 15 -0.89 -20.27 -4.40
C VAL A 15 -2.38 -20.18 -4.10
N GLN A 16 -2.94 -18.97 -4.10
CA GLN A 16 -4.35 -18.72 -3.85
C GLN A 16 -5.07 -18.27 -5.12
N VAL A 17 -6.36 -18.61 -5.19
CA VAL A 17 -7.29 -18.01 -6.16
C VAL A 17 -7.64 -16.60 -5.71
N ILE A 18 -7.38 -15.60 -6.53
CA ILE A 18 -7.74 -14.21 -6.28
C ILE A 18 -8.86 -13.84 -7.26
N VAL A 19 -10.07 -13.70 -6.73
CA VAL A 19 -11.24 -13.29 -7.52
C VAL A 19 -11.30 -11.77 -7.58
N ARG A 20 -11.11 -11.19 -8.77
CA ARG A 20 -11.33 -9.76 -8.98
C ARG A 20 -12.81 -9.50 -9.23
N HIS A 21 -13.45 -8.69 -8.38
CA HIS A 21 -14.87 -8.33 -8.49
C HIS A 21 -15.18 -7.31 -9.63
N LYS A 22 -14.41 -7.31 -10.72
CA LYS A 22 -14.67 -6.48 -11.91
C LYS A 22 -15.47 -7.27 -12.95
N ALA A 23 -16.24 -6.57 -13.78
CA ALA A 23 -17.01 -7.17 -14.87
C ALA A 23 -16.08 -7.97 -15.79
N GLY A 24 -16.31 -9.28 -15.89
CA GLY A 24 -15.43 -10.22 -16.61
C GLY A 24 -14.68 -11.23 -15.74
N ALA A 25 -14.83 -11.19 -14.40
CA ALA A 25 -14.38 -12.20 -13.43
C ALA A 25 -13.07 -12.93 -13.81
N GLU A 26 -12.00 -12.16 -14.06
CA GLU A 26 -10.68 -12.74 -14.23
C GLU A 26 -10.23 -13.35 -12.89
N VAL A 27 -9.96 -14.65 -12.93
CA VAL A 27 -9.37 -15.39 -11.82
C VAL A 27 -7.86 -15.28 -11.94
N GLU A 28 -7.23 -14.63 -10.95
CA GLU A 28 -5.77 -14.56 -10.85
C GLU A 28 -5.25 -15.59 -9.85
N PHE A 29 -4.01 -16.03 -10.04
CA PHE A 29 -3.32 -16.95 -9.15
C PHE A 29 -2.11 -16.26 -8.51
N GLY A 30 -2.00 -16.29 -7.19
CA GLY A 30 -0.86 -15.72 -6.48
C GLY A 30 -1.08 -15.55 -4.99
N ASN A 31 -0.30 -14.69 -4.36
CA ASN A 31 -0.52 -14.23 -2.99
C ASN A 31 -0.87 -12.75 -3.00
N THR A 32 -1.78 -12.36 -2.11
CA THR A 32 -2.06 -10.95 -1.86
C THR A 32 -0.84 -10.32 -1.17
N LEU A 33 -0.46 -9.12 -1.62
CA LEU A 33 0.59 -8.30 -1.02
C LEU A 33 -0.04 -7.01 -0.50
N LEU A 34 0.02 -6.79 0.81
CA LEU A 34 -0.27 -5.50 1.43
C LEU A 34 0.99 -4.64 1.40
N MET A 35 0.85 -3.35 1.14
CA MET A 35 1.94 -2.39 1.15
C MET A 35 1.48 -1.03 1.68
N GLY A 36 2.22 -0.46 2.62
CA GLY A 36 2.03 0.87 3.18
C GLY A 36 3.25 1.75 2.92
N GLU A 37 3.04 2.94 2.36
CA GLU A 37 4.10 3.93 2.13
C GLU A 37 3.92 5.22 2.95
N SER A 38 5.05 5.86 3.25
CA SER A 38 5.11 7.21 3.81
C SER A 38 4.80 8.27 2.75
N ARG A 39 4.58 9.51 3.18
CA ARG A 39 4.41 10.67 2.29
C ARG A 39 5.63 10.94 1.40
N GLN A 40 6.81 10.45 1.77
CA GLN A 40 8.03 10.56 1.00
C GLN A 40 8.19 9.43 -0.03
N GLY A 41 7.31 8.41 0.02
CA GLY A 41 7.33 7.25 -0.87
C GLY A 41 8.21 6.10 -0.39
N VAL A 42 8.66 6.15 0.86
CA VAL A 42 9.36 5.02 1.52
C VAL A 42 8.32 4.02 1.96
N ILE A 43 8.49 2.74 1.64
CA ILE A 43 7.63 1.65 2.11
C ILE A 43 7.92 1.43 3.59
N LEU A 44 6.92 1.64 4.43
CA LEU A 44 7.02 1.49 5.89
C LEU A 44 6.55 0.12 6.36
N ASP A 45 5.67 -0.52 5.60
CA ASP A 45 5.07 -1.79 5.96
C ASP A 45 4.72 -2.58 4.71
N TRP A 46 4.85 -3.90 4.79
CA TRP A 46 4.40 -4.83 3.77
C TRP A 46 4.11 -6.18 4.40
N GLU A 47 3.23 -6.94 3.76
CA GLU A 47 2.93 -8.31 4.18
C GLU A 47 2.46 -9.14 2.97
N LEU A 48 3.11 -10.27 2.74
CA LEU A 48 2.69 -11.26 1.76
C LEU A 48 1.83 -12.31 2.48
N PHE A 49 0.60 -12.53 2.03
CA PHE A 49 -0.29 -13.48 2.68
C PHE A 49 -0.14 -14.89 2.08
N LYS A 50 0.29 -15.85 2.89
CA LYS A 50 0.39 -17.26 2.50
C LYS A 50 -0.98 -17.85 2.19
N GLU A 51 -1.95 -17.55 3.05
CA GLU A 51 -3.35 -17.93 2.90
C GLU A 51 -4.18 -16.77 2.33
N VAL A 52 -5.49 -16.98 2.21
CA VAL A 52 -6.43 -15.93 1.80
C VAL A 52 -6.29 -14.73 2.73
N ALA A 53 -5.99 -13.56 2.15
CA ALA A 53 -5.85 -12.33 2.92
C ALA A 53 -7.15 -12.02 3.69
N PRO A 54 -7.05 -11.53 4.93
CA PRO A 54 -8.19 -10.98 5.64
C PRO A 54 -8.87 -9.87 4.82
N ASN A 55 -10.15 -9.62 5.10
CA ASN A 55 -10.85 -8.47 4.55
C ASN A 55 -10.03 -7.18 4.77
N ASP A 56 -9.91 -6.35 3.73
CA ASP A 56 -9.15 -5.09 3.72
C ASP A 56 -9.39 -4.24 4.97
N ALA A 57 -10.62 -4.19 5.47
CA ALA A 57 -10.95 -3.48 6.69
C ALA A 57 -10.09 -3.92 7.89
N ARG A 58 -9.75 -5.20 8.02
CA ARG A 58 -8.91 -5.72 9.11
C ARG A 58 -7.41 -5.45 8.91
N LEU A 59 -7.00 -5.05 7.71
CA LEU A 59 -5.58 -4.83 7.39
C LEU A 59 -5.05 -3.50 7.94
N VAL A 60 -5.91 -2.49 8.12
CA VAL A 60 -5.51 -1.17 8.63
C VAL A 60 -4.94 -1.27 10.05
N SER A 61 -5.65 -1.95 10.95
CA SER A 61 -5.21 -2.11 12.34
C SER A 61 -3.89 -2.87 12.42
N ARG A 62 -3.78 -3.97 11.66
CA ARG A 62 -2.59 -4.81 11.58
C ARG A 62 -1.38 -4.03 11.08
N SER A 63 -1.53 -3.30 9.98
CA SER A 63 -0.46 -2.48 9.39
C SER A 63 -0.03 -1.35 10.33
N LEU A 64 -0.99 -0.61 10.89
CA LEU A 64 -0.72 0.47 11.85
C LEU A 64 0.08 -0.03 13.05
N GLN A 65 -0.36 -1.13 13.65
CA GLN A 65 0.31 -1.69 14.81
C GLN A 65 1.77 -2.06 14.50
N ARG A 66 2.04 -2.73 13.37
CA ARG A 66 3.41 -3.06 12.96
C ARG A 66 4.27 -1.82 12.74
N VAL A 67 3.74 -0.80 12.04
CA VAL A 67 4.48 0.45 11.77
C VAL A 67 4.83 1.16 13.07
N GLU A 68 3.85 1.35 13.96
CA GLU A 68 4.05 2.08 15.21
C GLU A 68 5.02 1.33 16.15
N GLN A 69 4.91 0.00 16.24
CA GLN A 69 5.81 -0.83 17.05
C GLN A 69 7.24 -0.86 16.50
N ASN A 70 7.40 -1.12 15.20
CA ASN A 70 8.73 -1.28 14.59
C ASN A 70 9.51 0.03 14.53
N LEU A 71 8.83 1.17 14.39
CA LEU A 71 9.48 2.47 14.27
C LEU A 71 9.43 3.29 15.57
N ALA A 72 8.73 2.80 16.60
CA ALA A 72 8.47 3.54 17.84
C ALA A 72 7.90 4.95 17.58
N ILE A 73 6.94 5.06 16.65
CA ILE A 73 6.29 6.31 16.28
C ILE A 73 4.77 6.23 16.49
N HIS A 74 4.12 7.40 16.51
CA HIS A 74 2.68 7.50 16.34
C HIS A 74 2.32 7.96 14.92
N VAL A 75 1.42 7.22 14.26
CA VAL A 75 0.96 7.57 12.91
C VAL A 75 -0.11 8.66 12.99
N ALA A 76 0.23 9.86 12.52
CA ALA A 76 -0.65 11.02 12.57
C ALA A 76 -1.83 10.98 11.57
N ALA A 77 -1.69 10.27 10.45
CA ALA A 77 -2.72 10.15 9.43
C ALA A 77 -2.56 8.89 8.58
N VAL A 78 -3.68 8.28 8.18
CA VAL A 78 -3.72 7.13 7.27
C VAL A 78 -4.61 7.43 6.09
N ALA A 79 -4.18 7.07 4.88
CA ALA A 79 -4.98 7.16 3.67
C ALA A 79 -4.98 5.81 2.96
N ALA A 80 -6.16 5.32 2.62
CA ALA A 80 -6.36 4.05 1.94
C ALA A 80 -7.55 4.14 0.97
N ASP A 81 -7.70 3.12 0.13
CA ASP A 81 -8.84 3.00 -0.78
C ASP A 81 -10.13 2.64 -0.03
N ARG A 82 -11.26 2.73 -0.74
CA ARG A 82 -12.60 2.46 -0.22
C ARG A 82 -12.80 1.05 0.34
N GLY A 83 -12.02 0.07 -0.13
CA GLY A 83 -12.02 -1.29 0.42
C GLY A 83 -11.75 -1.32 1.92
N PHE A 84 -10.85 -0.44 2.39
CA PHE A 84 -10.41 -0.33 3.78
C PHE A 84 -11.36 0.48 4.69
N ASP A 85 -12.41 1.08 4.16
CA ASP A 85 -13.38 1.82 4.97
C ASP A 85 -14.35 0.88 5.69
N SER A 86 -14.43 1.01 7.01
CA SER A 86 -15.34 0.29 7.90
C SER A 86 -15.57 1.08 9.18
N GLU A 87 -16.70 0.84 9.84
CA GLU A 87 -17.00 1.44 11.15
C GLU A 87 -15.91 1.11 12.19
N SER A 88 -15.42 -0.12 12.19
CA SER A 88 -14.30 -0.54 13.06
C SER A 88 -13.04 0.30 12.84
N ASN A 89 -12.70 0.63 11.60
CA ASN A 89 -11.52 1.44 11.28
C ASN A 89 -11.74 2.91 11.61
N GLN A 90 -12.96 3.41 11.40
CA GLN A 90 -13.31 4.78 11.79
C GLN A 90 -13.15 4.97 13.30
N GLN A 91 -13.67 4.02 14.09
CA GLN A 91 -13.56 4.04 15.55
C GLN A 91 -12.11 3.87 16.02
N LEU A 92 -11.38 2.89 15.48
CA LEU A 92 -9.96 2.67 15.77
C LEU A 92 -9.11 3.93 15.55
N LEU A 93 -9.26 4.59 14.40
CA LEU A 93 -8.47 5.78 14.06
C LEU A 93 -8.84 6.96 14.98
N LYS A 94 -10.11 7.07 15.36
CA LYS A 94 -10.59 8.08 16.32
C LYS A 94 -9.98 7.86 17.70
N GLU A 95 -10.01 6.64 18.22
CA GLU A 95 -9.43 6.27 19.52
C GLU A 95 -7.92 6.52 19.56
N ARG A 96 -7.22 6.16 18.48
CA ARG A 96 -5.77 6.40 18.33
C ARG A 96 -5.41 7.85 18.09
N LYS A 97 -6.37 8.76 17.89
CA LYS A 97 -6.16 10.16 17.47
C LYS A 97 -5.40 10.28 16.13
N THR A 98 -5.46 9.24 15.31
CA THR A 98 -4.92 9.22 13.94
C THR A 98 -5.95 9.82 13.00
N TYR A 99 -5.55 10.79 12.17
CA TYR A 99 -6.46 11.34 11.18
C TYR A 99 -6.88 10.28 10.17
N ASN A 100 -8.17 9.94 10.16
CA ASN A 100 -8.76 9.12 9.12
C ASN A 100 -8.74 9.90 7.81
N GLY A 101 -7.96 9.42 6.84
CA GLY A 101 -7.93 9.86 5.45
C GLY A 101 -8.34 8.75 4.47
N ILE A 102 -8.89 7.63 4.97
CA ILE A 102 -9.42 6.54 4.15
C ILE A 102 -10.59 7.06 3.30
N CYS A 103 -10.65 6.63 2.04
CA CYS A 103 -11.72 7.00 1.13
C CYS A 103 -13.05 6.38 1.59
N PRO A 104 -14.06 7.17 1.99
CA PRO A 104 -15.30 6.61 2.50
C PRO A 104 -16.09 5.86 1.42
N ARG A 105 -16.87 4.86 1.83
CA ARG A 105 -17.82 4.13 0.98
C ARG A 105 -19.02 5.00 0.59
N SER A 106 -19.46 5.87 1.50
CA SER A 106 -20.57 6.78 1.26
C SER A 106 -20.19 7.90 0.29
N VAL A 107 -20.92 8.01 -0.83
CA VAL A 107 -20.73 9.10 -1.80
C VAL A 107 -21.03 10.47 -1.18
N LYS A 108 -22.02 10.55 -0.30
CA LYS A 108 -22.38 11.79 0.41
C LYS A 108 -21.23 12.24 1.32
N GLU A 109 -20.69 11.32 2.10
CA GLU A 109 -19.54 11.60 2.98
C GLU A 109 -18.29 11.98 2.17
N LEU A 110 -18.03 11.28 1.07
CA LEU A 110 -16.92 11.61 0.17
C LEU A 110 -17.02 13.06 -0.34
N LYS A 111 -18.20 13.50 -0.77
CA LYS A 111 -18.42 14.89 -1.23
C LYS A 111 -18.14 15.90 -0.13
N GLN A 112 -18.55 15.61 1.10
CA GLN A 112 -18.29 16.48 2.25
C GLN A 112 -16.79 16.54 2.57
N ARG A 113 -16.12 15.38 2.66
CA ARG A 113 -14.71 15.30 3.05
C ARG A 113 -13.75 15.86 2.00
N LYS A 114 -14.11 15.80 0.71
CA LYS A 114 -13.35 16.45 -0.38
C LYS A 114 -13.19 17.97 -0.23
N ARG A 115 -14.05 18.63 0.56
CA ARG A 115 -13.91 20.07 0.89
C ARG A 115 -12.69 20.35 1.78
N SER A 116 -12.17 19.36 2.49
CA SER A 116 -10.98 19.50 3.32
C SER A 116 -9.71 19.39 2.48
N TRP A 117 -8.84 20.41 2.56
CA TRP A 117 -7.53 20.39 1.91
C TRP A 117 -6.68 19.20 2.38
N LYS A 118 -6.76 18.84 3.67
CA LYS A 118 -6.00 17.74 4.28
C LYS A 118 -6.43 16.39 3.70
N PHE A 119 -7.73 16.15 3.60
CA PHE A 119 -8.27 14.93 2.99
C PHE A 119 -7.87 14.83 1.51
N THR A 120 -8.05 15.91 0.75
CA THR A 120 -7.70 15.94 -0.68
C THR A 120 -6.20 15.73 -0.91
N GLY A 121 -5.34 16.31 -0.07
CA GLY A 121 -3.89 16.10 -0.13
C GLY A 121 -3.51 14.64 0.14
N LEU A 122 -4.13 14.00 1.14
CA LEU A 122 -3.92 12.59 1.47
C LEU A 122 -4.41 11.67 0.34
N GLN A 123 -5.58 11.94 -0.24
CA GLN A 123 -6.12 11.16 -1.36
C GLN A 123 -5.29 11.32 -2.65
N ARG A 124 -4.75 12.52 -2.91
CA ARG A 124 -3.79 12.75 -4.01
C ARG A 124 -2.48 11.98 -3.80
N ARG A 125 -2.05 11.79 -2.55
CA ARG A 125 -0.90 10.94 -2.27
C ARG A 125 -1.21 9.47 -2.41
N ARG A 126 -2.34 9.01 -1.89
CA ARG A 126 -2.83 7.63 -2.04
C ARG A 126 -2.91 7.21 -3.52
N SER A 127 -3.35 8.09 -4.42
CA SER A 127 -3.41 7.74 -5.85
C SER A 127 -2.04 7.46 -6.49
N GLN A 128 -0.93 7.85 -5.84
CA GLN A 128 0.43 7.55 -6.31
C GLN A 128 0.91 6.14 -5.90
N CYS A 129 0.22 5.49 -4.96
CA CYS A 129 0.57 4.13 -4.51
C CYS A 129 0.53 3.12 -5.67
N GLU A 130 -0.37 3.27 -6.64
CA GLU A 130 -0.40 2.39 -7.82
C GLU A 130 0.90 2.47 -8.62
N GLY A 131 1.42 3.69 -8.82
CA GLY A 131 2.72 3.90 -9.46
C GLY A 131 3.86 3.28 -8.66
N ARG A 132 3.79 3.36 -7.33
CA ARG A 132 4.76 2.72 -6.43
C ARG A 132 4.74 1.20 -6.56
N ILE A 133 3.56 0.60 -6.47
CA ILE A 133 3.36 -0.84 -6.62
C ILE A 133 3.86 -1.29 -8.00
N GLY A 134 3.56 -0.53 -9.05
CA GLY A 134 4.07 -0.78 -10.40
C GLY A 134 5.61 -0.78 -10.45
N ILE A 135 6.26 0.21 -9.84
CA ILE A 135 7.73 0.27 -9.75
C ILE A 135 8.29 -0.95 -9.01
N VAL A 136 7.71 -1.30 -7.85
CA VAL A 136 8.17 -2.46 -7.07
C VAL A 136 8.03 -3.75 -7.89
N LYS A 137 6.87 -3.97 -8.52
CA LYS A 137 6.61 -5.15 -9.35
C LYS A 137 7.54 -5.23 -10.56
N ASN A 138 7.69 -4.14 -11.29
CA ASN A 138 8.33 -4.17 -12.61
C ASN A 138 9.85 -4.02 -12.53
N ASN A 139 10.36 -3.27 -11.56
CA ASN A 139 11.76 -2.91 -11.51
C ASN A 139 12.53 -3.63 -10.40
N PHE A 140 11.86 -4.14 -9.36
CA PHE A 140 12.52 -4.74 -8.19
C PHE A 140 12.17 -6.22 -7.97
N LEU A 141 10.91 -6.63 -8.16
CA LEU A 141 10.49 -8.04 -8.05
C LEU A 141 10.72 -8.85 -9.34
N GLY A 142 10.73 -8.18 -10.48
CA GLY A 142 10.78 -8.81 -11.80
C GLY A 142 9.40 -9.29 -12.28
N GLN A 143 9.25 -9.41 -13.60
CA GLN A 143 8.04 -9.93 -14.23
C GLN A 143 8.36 -11.06 -15.23
N PRO A 144 7.92 -12.31 -14.96
CA PRO A 144 7.26 -12.79 -13.74
C PRO A 144 8.24 -13.02 -12.58
N LEU A 145 7.72 -13.01 -11.35
CA LEU A 145 8.47 -13.46 -10.17
C LEU A 145 8.74 -14.97 -10.30
N ARG A 146 10.01 -15.36 -10.46
CA ARG A 146 10.40 -16.77 -10.69
C ARG A 146 10.60 -17.58 -9.40
N SER A 147 10.50 -16.93 -8.25
CA SER A 147 10.70 -17.54 -6.93
C SER A 147 9.61 -18.57 -6.65
N LYS A 148 10.02 -19.81 -6.34
CA LYS A 148 9.12 -20.93 -6.05
C LYS A 148 8.88 -21.12 -4.56
N GLY A 149 7.66 -21.44 -4.16
CA GLY A 149 7.25 -21.57 -2.77
C GLY A 149 7.05 -20.24 -2.05
N PHE A 150 6.26 -20.24 -0.98
CA PHE A 150 5.89 -19.00 -0.27
C PHE A 150 7.10 -18.30 0.36
N ALA A 151 7.96 -19.04 1.07
CA ALA A 151 9.14 -18.47 1.74
C ALA A 151 10.08 -17.75 0.76
N SER A 152 10.31 -18.33 -0.43
CA SER A 152 11.13 -17.69 -1.46
C SER A 152 10.48 -16.45 -2.05
N ARG A 153 9.14 -16.45 -2.21
CA ARG A 153 8.38 -15.28 -2.66
C ARG A 153 8.43 -14.16 -1.61
N GLU A 154 8.25 -14.48 -0.34
CA GLU A 154 8.34 -13.54 0.78
C GLU A 154 9.75 -12.94 0.90
N LEU A 155 10.79 -13.77 0.76
CA LEU A 155 12.17 -13.30 0.72
C LEU A 155 12.42 -12.36 -0.46
N ALA A 156 11.91 -12.69 -1.66
CA ALA A 156 12.02 -11.82 -2.82
C ALA A 156 11.33 -10.47 -2.60
N VAL A 157 10.14 -10.45 -1.97
CA VAL A 157 9.45 -9.21 -1.58
C VAL A 157 10.29 -8.41 -0.59
N SER A 158 10.88 -9.06 0.40
CA SER A 158 11.76 -8.42 1.38
C SER A 158 12.92 -7.68 0.70
N TRP A 159 13.62 -8.34 -0.23
CA TRP A 159 14.72 -7.75 -1.00
C TRP A 159 14.26 -6.63 -1.92
N ALA A 160 13.12 -6.81 -2.59
CA ALA A 160 12.56 -5.78 -3.46
C ALA A 160 12.20 -4.51 -2.68
N VAL A 161 11.56 -4.64 -1.52
CA VAL A 161 11.21 -3.52 -0.64
C VAL A 161 12.46 -2.81 -0.11
N LEU A 162 13.46 -3.57 0.35
CA LEU A 162 14.73 -3.00 0.81
C LEU A 162 15.42 -2.20 -0.30
N THR A 163 15.60 -2.81 -1.47
CA THR A 163 16.27 -2.18 -2.62
C THR A 163 15.52 -0.94 -3.10
N HIS A 164 14.19 -1.04 -3.16
CA HIS A 164 13.32 0.09 -3.46
C HIS A 164 13.51 1.24 -2.46
N ASN A 165 13.52 0.95 -1.15
CA ASN A 165 13.68 1.98 -0.12
C ASN A 165 15.05 2.66 -0.20
N LEU A 166 16.13 1.90 -0.42
CA LEU A 166 17.47 2.45 -0.66
C LEU A 166 17.49 3.40 -1.87
N TRP A 167 16.83 2.99 -2.96
CA TRP A 167 16.67 3.82 -4.15
C TRP A 167 15.87 5.11 -3.89
N VAL A 168 14.83 5.06 -3.04
CA VAL A 168 14.10 6.27 -2.61
C VAL A 168 15.02 7.17 -1.79
N PHE A 169 15.71 6.63 -0.80
CA PHE A 169 16.60 7.40 0.08
C PHE A 169 17.69 8.13 -0.70
N ALA A 170 18.34 7.44 -1.66
CA ALA A 170 19.37 8.05 -2.52
C ALA A 170 18.85 9.26 -3.33
N ARG A 171 17.55 9.29 -3.64
CA ARG A 171 16.92 10.36 -4.44
C ARG A 171 16.33 11.50 -3.61
N LEU A 172 16.09 11.31 -2.32
CA LEU A 172 15.51 12.36 -1.46
C LEU A 172 16.36 13.64 -1.42
N PRO A 173 17.69 13.59 -1.25
CA PRO A 173 18.53 14.79 -1.29
C PRO A 173 18.47 15.50 -2.65
N GLN A 174 18.50 14.73 -3.74
CA GLN A 174 18.46 15.26 -5.10
C GLN A 174 17.15 16.01 -5.39
N ARG A 175 16.02 15.50 -4.88
CA ARG A 175 14.72 16.18 -4.99
C ARG A 175 14.71 17.51 -4.25
N LYS A 176 15.30 17.57 -3.05
CA LYS A 176 15.42 18.82 -2.28
C LYS A 176 16.29 19.84 -3.02
N ALA A 177 17.42 19.41 -3.59
CA ALA A 177 18.31 20.26 -4.36
C ALA A 177 17.60 20.83 -5.61
N ARG A 178 16.95 19.99 -6.41
CA ARG A 178 16.19 20.43 -7.59
C ARG A 178 15.07 21.41 -7.26
N ALA A 179 14.31 21.15 -6.20
CA ALA A 179 13.25 22.05 -5.77
C ALA A 179 13.78 23.44 -5.37
N ARG A 180 14.93 23.50 -4.68
CA ARG A 180 15.61 24.77 -4.34
C ARG A 180 16.10 25.51 -5.58
N SER A 181 16.73 24.82 -6.53
CA SER A 181 17.18 25.44 -7.77
C SER A 181 16.00 25.99 -8.60
N GLN A 182 14.88 25.27 -8.65
CA GLN A 182 13.66 25.71 -9.35
C GLN A 182 13.03 26.94 -8.68
N SER A 183 12.92 26.96 -7.34
CA SER A 183 12.39 28.14 -6.64
C SER A 183 13.29 29.36 -6.82
N MET A 184 14.61 29.18 -6.84
CA MET A 184 15.56 30.27 -7.06
C MET A 184 15.47 30.80 -8.50
N ALA A 185 15.36 29.92 -9.49
CA ALA A 185 15.14 30.32 -10.89
C ALA A 185 13.81 31.06 -11.09
N GLN A 186 12.74 30.66 -10.39
CA GLN A 186 11.44 31.34 -10.44
C GLN A 186 11.50 32.73 -9.78
N ALA A 187 12.22 32.87 -8.66
CA ALA A 187 12.38 34.15 -7.98
C ALA A 187 13.26 35.14 -8.76
N LEU A 188 14.21 34.65 -9.58
CA LEU A 188 15.03 35.48 -10.47
C LEU A 188 14.31 35.87 -11.77
N ALA A 189 13.20 35.19 -12.10
CA ALA A 189 12.40 35.44 -13.30
C ALA A 189 11.14 36.27 -13.03
N ALA A 190 10.91 36.68 -11.79
CA ALA A 190 9.79 37.52 -11.33
C ALA A 190 10.30 38.91 -10.95
#